data_AF-A0A966UX44-F1
#
_entry.id   AF-A0A966UX44-F1
#
_cell.length_a   1.000
_cell.length_b   1.000
_cell.length_c   1.000
_cell.angle_alpha   90.00
_cell.angle_beta   90.00
_cell.angle_gamma   90.00
#
_symmetry.space_group_name_H-M   'P 1'
#
loop_
_entity.id
_entity.type
_entity.pdbx_description
1 polymer ?
#
loop_
_entity_poly.entity_id
_entity_poly.type
_entity_poly.pdbx_seq_one_letter_code
_entity_poly.pdbx_strand_id
1 'polypeptide(L)'
;MLIPLRPGELPRLIPAVATGPQFNACTGNPEKVLRRVLISVIGAVLTLLISQTLLFSSQFGPVFLVFGVVFALYLLWGPILEAGQKNAGLRRYPAAGIFEGEIADLYTTDVVEDRREQANKQGRLELVENRRTWLTLELEDEDGYLGKVRFPFEKKHQKIRAGMVVRVLVLSERKDFSRIGALSDAWLPQLKLWVGEYPYLLRPAFEELCLKRLR
;
A
#
# COMPACT_ATOMS: atom_id res chain seq x y z
N MET A 1 15.83 -15.96 -11.09
CA MET A 1 16.59 -15.04 -11.97
C MET A 1 16.32 -13.58 -11.60
N LEU A 2 17.36 -12.82 -11.25
CA LEU A 2 17.27 -11.42 -10.89
C LEU A 2 17.90 -10.50 -11.95
N ILE A 3 17.13 -9.54 -12.46
CA ILE A 3 17.57 -8.56 -13.45
C ILE A 3 17.59 -7.16 -12.81
N PRO A 4 18.76 -6.53 -12.61
CA PRO A 4 18.83 -5.18 -12.05
C PRO A 4 18.16 -4.15 -12.96
N LEU A 5 17.47 -3.19 -12.35
CA LEU A 5 16.90 -2.03 -13.04
C LEU A 5 17.98 -1.01 -13.39
N ARG A 6 17.77 -0.29 -14.48
CA ARG A 6 18.62 0.83 -14.87
C ARG A 6 18.31 2.03 -13.96
N PRO A 7 19.30 2.92 -13.75
CA PRO A 7 19.07 4.18 -13.04
C PRO A 7 17.89 4.94 -13.68
N GLY A 8 16.91 5.34 -12.87
CA GLY A 8 15.73 6.09 -13.32
C GLY A 8 14.52 5.25 -13.77
N GLU A 9 14.61 3.92 -13.80
CA GLU A 9 13.43 3.07 -14.08
C GLU A 9 12.53 2.89 -12.85
N LEU A 10 13.10 2.86 -11.65
CA LEU A 10 12.33 2.71 -10.40
C LEU A 10 11.25 3.81 -10.23
N PRO A 11 11.54 5.11 -10.43
CA PRO A 11 10.52 6.16 -10.39
C PRO A 11 9.42 6.04 -11.46
N ARG A 12 9.67 5.32 -12.55
CA ARG A 12 8.65 5.05 -13.59
C ARG A 12 7.72 3.91 -13.19
N LEU A 13 8.17 3.01 -12.31
CA LEU A 13 7.38 1.88 -11.82
C LEU A 13 6.59 2.24 -10.56
N ILE A 14 7.22 2.94 -9.62
CA ILE A 14 6.58 3.37 -8.37
C ILE A 14 6.29 4.88 -8.44
N PRO A 15 5.01 5.27 -8.51
CA PRO A 15 4.63 6.66 -8.71
C PRO A 15 4.91 7.49 -7.45
N ALA A 16 5.27 8.76 -7.65
CA ALA A 16 5.51 9.68 -6.53
C ALA A 16 4.22 10.05 -5.78
N VAL A 17 3.10 10.06 -6.49
CA VAL A 17 1.78 10.45 -5.99
C VAL A 17 0.82 9.28 -6.18
N ALA A 18 -0.23 9.24 -5.37
CA ALA A 18 -1.24 8.20 -5.42
C ALA A 18 -1.82 7.99 -6.83
N THR A 19 -1.92 6.73 -7.23
CA THR A 19 -2.73 6.31 -8.39
C THR A 19 -4.17 6.00 -7.96
N GLY A 20 -5.10 5.84 -8.91
CA GLY A 20 -6.49 5.48 -8.60
C GLY A 20 -6.63 4.24 -7.70
N PRO A 21 -5.97 3.11 -8.00
CA PRO A 21 -5.97 1.93 -7.12
C PRO A 21 -5.39 2.20 -5.73
N GLN A 22 -4.33 3.00 -5.65
CA GLN A 22 -3.68 3.38 -4.40
C GLN A 22 -4.56 4.28 -3.53
N PHE A 23 -5.29 5.21 -4.16
CA PHE A 23 -6.26 6.07 -3.49
C PHE A 23 -7.39 5.23 -2.86
N ASN A 24 -7.94 4.27 -3.61
CA ASN A 24 -8.98 3.37 -3.10
C ASN A 24 -8.45 2.52 -1.93
N ALA A 25 -7.24 1.96 -2.06
CA ALA A 25 -6.61 1.18 -1.00
C ALA A 25 -6.36 2.01 0.28
N CYS A 26 -5.97 3.28 0.15
CA CYS A 26 -5.76 4.19 1.27
C CYS A 26 -7.06 4.83 1.81
N THR A 27 -8.18 4.70 1.10
CA THR A 27 -9.49 5.19 1.54
C THR A 27 -10.31 4.10 2.27
N GLY A 28 -10.11 2.83 1.91
CA GLY A 28 -11.04 1.70 2.11
C GLY A 28 -11.44 1.22 3.50
N ASN A 29 -11.41 2.02 4.57
CA ASN A 29 -12.08 1.65 5.83
C ASN A 29 -13.01 2.80 6.28
N PRO A 30 -14.31 2.55 6.56
CA PRO A 30 -15.24 3.60 7.01
C PRO A 30 -14.77 4.32 8.27
N GLU A 31 -14.07 3.65 9.18
CA GLU A 31 -13.49 4.29 10.37
C GLU A 31 -12.39 5.27 10.02
N LYS A 32 -11.53 4.93 9.04
CA LYS A 32 -10.51 5.85 8.52
C LYS A 32 -11.14 7.05 7.84
N VAL A 33 -12.21 6.84 7.07
CA VAL A 33 -12.97 7.93 6.44
C VAL A 33 -13.56 8.84 7.51
N LEU A 34 -14.25 8.28 8.50
CA LEU A 34 -14.83 9.04 9.61
C LEU A 34 -13.76 9.83 10.37
N ARG A 35 -12.63 9.21 10.69
CA ARG A 35 -11.51 9.89 11.35
C ARG A 35 -10.99 11.06 10.51
N ARG A 36 -10.89 10.91 9.18
CA ARG A 36 -10.50 12.01 8.29
C ARG A 36 -11.54 13.13 8.24
N VAL A 37 -12.83 12.79 8.23
CA VAL A 37 -13.92 13.78 8.33
C VAL A 37 -13.82 14.55 9.65
N LEU A 38 -13.64 13.86 10.78
CA LEU A 38 -13.48 14.53 12.08
C LEU A 38 -12.26 15.46 12.11
N ILE A 39 -11.11 15.00 11.60
CA ILE A 39 -9.89 15.84 11.53
C ILE A 39 -10.13 17.07 10.63
N SER A 40 -10.81 16.88 9.50
CA SER A 40 -11.16 17.96 8.56
C SER A 40 -12.06 19.01 9.22
N VAL A 41 -13.16 18.57 9.86
CA VAL A 41 -14.12 19.46 10.53
C VAL A 41 -13.48 20.17 11.71
N ILE A 42 -12.82 19.44 12.61
CA ILE A 42 -12.18 20.04 13.80
C ILE A 42 -11.09 21.03 13.37
N GLY A 43 -10.22 20.64 12.43
CA GLY A 43 -9.15 21.50 11.94
C GLY A 43 -9.68 22.78 11.27
N ALA A 44 -10.71 22.66 10.43
CA ALA A 44 -11.34 23.79 9.77
C ALA A 44 -12.04 24.73 10.76
N VAL A 45 -12.76 24.19 11.75
CA VAL A 45 -13.45 25.00 12.77
C VAL A 45 -12.43 25.74 13.65
N LEU A 46 -11.39 25.06 14.14
CA LEU A 46 -10.38 25.69 14.98
C LEU A 46 -9.66 26.83 14.26
N THR A 47 -9.22 26.58 13.02
CA THR A 47 -8.55 27.60 12.21
C THR A 47 -9.47 28.75 11.82
N LEU A 48 -10.76 28.50 11.59
CA LEU A 48 -11.75 29.55 11.36
C LEU A 48 -11.97 30.41 12.60
N LEU A 49 -12.09 29.81 13.80
CA LEU A 49 -12.24 30.55 15.06
C LEU A 49 -11.00 31.41 15.37
N ILE A 50 -9.80 30.86 15.15
CA ILE A 50 -8.54 31.59 15.28
C ILE A 50 -8.47 32.72 14.25
N SER A 51 -8.87 32.46 13.00
CA SER A 51 -8.92 33.50 11.96
C SER A 51 -9.85 34.65 12.35
N GLN A 52 -11.05 34.37 12.86
CA GLN A 52 -12.00 35.42 13.28
C GLN A 52 -11.46 36.28 14.43
N THR A 53 -10.77 35.70 15.40
CA THR A 53 -10.17 36.47 16.51
C THR A 53 -8.95 37.29 16.06
N LEU A 54 -8.17 36.77 15.11
CA LEU A 54 -6.98 37.43 14.57
C LEU A 54 -7.27 38.42 13.45
N LEU A 55 -8.40 38.30 12.74
CA LEU A 55 -8.79 39.18 11.63
C LEU A 55 -8.98 40.65 12.08
N PHE A 56 -9.40 40.87 13.33
CA PHE A 56 -9.58 42.21 13.89
C PHE A 56 -8.29 42.76 14.54
N SER A 57 -7.24 41.95 14.70
CA SER A 57 -6.06 42.30 15.51
C SER A 57 -4.71 42.13 14.79
N SER A 58 -4.64 41.38 13.69
CA SER A 58 -3.37 41.09 13.00
C SER A 58 -3.53 40.75 11.51
N GLN A 59 -2.47 40.96 10.73
CA GLN A 59 -2.39 40.54 9.32
C GLN A 59 -2.36 39.01 9.12
N PHE A 60 -2.32 38.21 10.19
CA PHE A 60 -2.28 36.75 10.11
C PHE A 60 -3.66 36.10 9.93
N GLY A 61 -4.76 36.84 10.11
CA GLY A 61 -6.13 36.34 9.93
C GLY A 61 -6.37 35.58 8.62
N PRO A 62 -6.01 36.14 7.44
CA PRO A 62 -6.14 35.47 6.15
C PRO A 62 -5.31 34.18 6.03
N VAL A 63 -4.13 34.12 6.65
CA VAL A 63 -3.25 32.93 6.62
C VAL A 63 -3.94 31.75 7.32
N PHE A 64 -4.59 32.00 8.47
CA PHE A 64 -5.36 30.97 9.17
C PHE A 64 -6.59 30.50 8.38
N LEU A 65 -7.21 31.38 7.59
CA LEU A 65 -8.32 31.01 6.71
C LEU A 65 -7.84 30.03 5.64
N VAL A 66 -6.68 30.27 5.03
CA VAL A 66 -6.06 29.34 4.08
C VAL A 66 -5.80 27.97 4.73
N PHE A 67 -5.25 27.94 5.95
CA PHE A 67 -5.08 26.68 6.68
C PHE A 67 -6.42 25.98 6.92
N GLY A 68 -7.49 26.72 7.22
CA GLY A 68 -8.83 26.14 7.36
C GLY A 68 -9.35 25.48 6.10
N VAL A 69 -9.10 26.07 4.92
CA VAL A 69 -9.42 25.43 3.64
C VAL A 69 -8.59 24.16 3.44
N VAL A 70 -7.29 24.19 3.77
CA VAL A 70 -6.43 23.00 3.68
C VAL A 70 -6.94 21.87 4.59
N PHE A 71 -7.34 22.17 5.83
CA PHE A 71 -7.96 21.18 6.72
C PHE A 71 -9.31 20.70 6.21
N ALA A 72 -10.17 21.58 5.70
CA ALA A 72 -11.45 21.20 5.12
C ALA A 72 -11.26 20.17 4.00
N LEU A 73 -10.24 20.35 3.16
CA LEU A 73 -9.90 19.45 2.06
C LEU A 73 -9.12 18.19 2.48
N TYR A 74 -8.84 17.98 3.78
CA TYR A 74 -8.07 16.81 4.27
C TYR A 74 -8.68 15.47 3.87
N LEU A 75 -10.00 15.40 3.71
CA LEU A 75 -10.67 14.20 3.22
C LEU A 75 -10.15 13.77 1.82
N LEU A 76 -9.83 14.75 0.97
CA LEU A 76 -9.37 14.53 -0.40
C LEU A 76 -7.85 14.24 -0.46
N TRP A 77 -7.03 15.06 0.20
CA TRP A 77 -5.58 14.92 0.10
C TRP A 77 -4.97 13.94 1.11
N GLY A 78 -5.67 13.62 2.20
CA GLY A 78 -5.22 12.65 3.21
C GLY A 78 -4.86 11.26 2.63
N PRO A 79 -5.73 10.61 1.84
CA PRO A 79 -5.39 9.35 1.17
C PRO A 79 -4.21 9.49 0.20
N ILE A 80 -4.09 10.64 -0.48
CA ILE A 80 -2.98 10.90 -1.40
C ILE A 80 -1.65 10.94 -0.64
N LEU A 81 -1.63 11.61 0.51
CA LEU A 81 -0.44 11.68 1.37
C LEU A 81 -0.06 10.30 1.92
N GLU A 82 -1.02 9.51 2.42
CA GLU A 82 -0.76 8.15 2.92
C GLU A 82 -0.16 7.25 1.83
N ALA A 83 -0.73 7.29 0.63
CA ALA A 83 -0.20 6.57 -0.52
C ALA A 83 1.22 7.04 -0.91
N GLY A 84 1.45 8.36 -0.92
CA GLY A 84 2.77 8.94 -1.19
C GLY A 84 3.82 8.49 -0.17
N GLN A 85 3.48 8.44 1.11
CA GLN A 85 4.38 7.95 2.18
C GLN A 85 4.72 6.46 1.98
N LYS A 86 3.73 5.63 1.66
CA LYS A 86 3.96 4.20 1.35
C LYS A 86 4.89 4.03 0.14
N ASN A 87 4.65 4.78 -0.93
CA ASN A 87 5.48 4.74 -2.14
C ASN A 87 6.91 5.25 -1.87
N ALA A 88 7.06 6.32 -1.09
CA ALA A 88 8.36 6.87 -0.69
C ALA A 88 9.19 5.83 0.10
N GLY A 89 8.53 5.00 0.92
CA GLY A 89 9.17 3.91 1.65
C GLY A 89 9.89 2.89 0.76
N LEU A 90 9.41 2.65 -0.46
CA LEU A 90 10.06 1.77 -1.43
C LEU A 90 10.98 2.53 -2.39
N ARG A 91 10.65 3.79 -2.72
CA ARG A 91 11.48 4.63 -3.59
C ARG A 91 12.82 5.05 -2.96
N ARG A 92 12.96 4.94 -1.63
CA ARG A 92 14.21 5.26 -0.92
C ARG A 92 15.34 4.27 -1.19
N TYR A 93 15.02 3.05 -1.64
CA TYR A 93 16.04 2.03 -1.85
C TYR A 93 16.94 2.38 -3.05
N PRO A 94 18.27 2.28 -2.91
CA PRO A 94 19.23 2.65 -3.96
C PRO A 94 19.30 1.64 -5.11
N ALA A 95 18.96 0.37 -4.86
CA ALA A 95 18.99 -0.69 -5.86
C ALA A 95 17.60 -1.34 -5.97
N ALA A 96 17.20 -1.63 -7.20
CA ALA A 96 15.94 -2.27 -7.54
C ALA A 96 16.14 -3.23 -8.70
N GLY A 97 15.46 -4.37 -8.69
CA GLY A 97 15.61 -5.42 -9.68
C GLY A 97 14.30 -6.16 -9.92
N ILE A 98 14.09 -6.60 -11.16
CA ILE A 98 12.99 -7.50 -11.49
C ILE A 98 13.44 -8.90 -11.12
N PHE A 99 12.66 -9.57 -10.31
CA PHE A 99 12.87 -10.97 -10.00
C PHE A 99 11.81 -11.81 -10.71
N GLU A 100 12.28 -12.85 -11.39
CA GLU A 100 11.46 -13.95 -11.87
C GLU A 100 11.88 -15.21 -11.13
N GLY A 101 10.92 -15.84 -10.47
CA GLY A 101 11.09 -17.11 -9.78
C GLY A 101 9.77 -17.87 -9.76
N GLU A 102 9.65 -18.81 -8.83
CA GLU A 102 8.48 -19.66 -8.67
C GLU A 102 7.90 -19.57 -7.26
N ILE A 103 6.64 -19.96 -7.12
CA ILE A 103 6.01 -20.12 -5.81
C ILE A 103 6.47 -21.45 -5.21
N ALA A 104 7.33 -21.39 -4.19
CA ALA A 104 7.83 -22.56 -3.48
C ALA A 104 6.69 -23.26 -2.72
N ASP A 105 6.01 -22.48 -1.89
CA ASP A 105 4.88 -22.92 -1.09
C ASP A 105 3.87 -21.78 -0.92
N LEU A 106 2.64 -22.14 -0.56
CA LEU A 106 1.58 -21.19 -0.25
C LEU A 106 0.73 -21.69 0.91
N TYR A 107 0.47 -20.80 1.86
CA TYR A 107 -0.32 -21.13 3.03
C TYR A 107 -1.25 -19.99 3.42
N THR A 108 -2.39 -20.34 4.00
CA THR A 108 -3.37 -19.39 4.51
C THR A 108 -3.18 -19.16 5.99
N THR A 109 -3.28 -17.90 6.42
CA THR A 109 -3.25 -17.51 7.83
C THR A 109 -4.47 -16.66 8.12
N ASP A 110 -5.21 -16.99 9.18
CA ASP A 110 -6.29 -16.13 9.65
C ASP A 110 -5.69 -15.00 10.50
N VAL A 111 -5.89 -13.76 10.04
CA VAL A 111 -5.46 -12.55 10.73
C VAL A 111 -6.70 -11.87 11.30
N VAL A 112 -6.65 -11.54 12.58
CA VAL A 112 -7.68 -10.72 13.24
C VAL A 112 -7.49 -9.28 12.76
N GLU A 113 -8.36 -8.81 11.87
CA GLU A 113 -8.31 -7.44 11.34
C GLU A 113 -8.94 -6.43 12.32
N ASP A 114 -9.96 -6.86 13.06
CA ASP A 114 -10.67 -6.01 14.01
C ASP A 114 -11.18 -6.83 15.21
N ARG A 115 -11.13 -6.24 16.41
CA ARG A 115 -11.58 -6.86 17.66
C ARG A 115 -12.56 -5.90 18.33
N ARG A 116 -13.85 -6.25 18.31
CA ARG A 116 -14.91 -5.44 18.89
C ARG A 116 -15.52 -6.13 20.09
N GLU A 117 -15.68 -5.40 21.18
CA GLU A 117 -16.51 -5.81 22.31
C GLU A 117 -17.92 -5.29 22.08
N GLN A 118 -18.88 -6.19 21.88
CA GLN A 118 -20.28 -5.84 21.68
C GLN A 118 -21.13 -6.46 22.79
N ALA A 119 -22.02 -5.66 23.38
CA ALA A 119 -23.00 -6.20 24.32
C ALA A 119 -24.06 -7.01 23.55
N ASN A 120 -24.25 -8.27 23.93
CA ASN A 120 -25.33 -9.09 23.40
C ASN A 120 -26.70 -8.56 23.88
N LYS A 121 -27.80 -9.12 23.36
CA LYS A 121 -29.18 -8.71 23.73
C LYS A 121 -29.50 -8.87 25.22
N GLN A 122 -28.63 -9.54 25.99
CA GLN A 122 -28.75 -9.79 27.42
C GLN A 122 -27.77 -8.92 28.25
N GLY A 123 -27.07 -7.97 27.62
CA GLY A 123 -26.16 -7.04 28.28
C GLY A 123 -24.79 -7.61 28.64
N ARG A 124 -24.43 -8.82 28.15
CA ARG A 124 -23.09 -9.38 28.34
C ARG A 124 -22.17 -8.94 27.23
N LEU A 125 -20.96 -8.51 27.58
CA LEU A 125 -19.92 -8.17 26.62
C LEU A 125 -19.44 -9.46 25.94
N GLU A 126 -19.64 -9.54 24.63
CA GLU A 126 -19.11 -10.60 23.77
C GLU A 126 -18.02 -10.02 22.88
N LEU A 127 -16.93 -10.78 22.75
CA LEU A 127 -15.81 -10.43 21.87
C LEU A 127 -16.11 -10.91 20.45
N VAL A 128 -16.36 -9.99 19.53
CA VAL A 128 -16.55 -10.26 18.11
C VAL A 128 -15.24 -9.96 17.38
N GLU A 129 -14.55 -11.00 16.93
CA GLU A 129 -13.33 -10.88 16.12
C GLU A 129 -13.68 -10.97 14.63
N ASN A 130 -13.37 -9.91 13.88
CA ASN A 130 -13.44 -9.97 12.43
C ASN A 130 -12.14 -10.59 11.90
N ARG A 131 -12.21 -11.87 11.55
CA ARG A 131 -11.07 -12.62 11.00
C ARG A 131 -11.11 -12.54 9.49
N ARG A 132 -9.99 -12.14 8.90
CA ARG A 132 -9.78 -12.22 7.46
C ARG A 132 -8.69 -13.24 7.17
N THR A 133 -8.96 -14.14 6.25
CA THR A 133 -7.96 -15.08 5.77
C THR A 133 -6.99 -14.36 4.83
N TRP A 134 -5.71 -14.46 5.11
CA TRP A 134 -4.61 -13.98 4.27
C TRP A 134 -3.93 -15.16 3.61
N LEU A 135 -3.47 -14.98 2.38
CA LEU A 135 -2.63 -15.94 1.66
C LEU A 135 -1.20 -15.41 1.65
N THR A 136 -0.25 -16.27 2.00
CA THR A 136 1.18 -15.99 1.91
C THR A 136 1.79 -16.88 0.86
N LEU A 137 2.54 -16.28 -0.07
CA LEU A 137 3.32 -16.98 -1.08
C LEU A 137 4.79 -16.89 -0.70
N GLU A 138 5.45 -18.03 -0.62
CA GLU A 138 6.91 -18.11 -0.52
C GLU A 138 7.51 -18.16 -1.92
N LEU A 139 8.46 -17.27 -2.18
CA LEU A 139 9.06 -17.12 -3.50
C LEU A 139 10.49 -17.65 -3.45
N GLU A 140 10.84 -18.46 -4.44
CA GLU A 140 12.18 -19.01 -4.61
C GLU A 140 12.63 -18.89 -6.07
N ASP A 141 13.93 -18.96 -6.29
CA ASP A 141 14.53 -19.24 -7.59
C ASP A 141 15.67 -20.26 -7.48
N GLU A 142 16.42 -20.41 -8.58
CA GLU A 142 17.58 -21.31 -8.66
C GLU A 142 18.69 -20.96 -7.65
N ASP A 143 18.79 -19.70 -7.22
CA ASP A 143 19.76 -19.24 -6.22
C ASP A 143 19.25 -19.44 -4.77
N GLY A 144 17.97 -19.79 -4.61
CA GLY A 144 17.34 -20.19 -3.35
C GLY A 144 16.15 -19.33 -2.94
N TYR A 145 15.90 -19.26 -1.63
CA TYR A 145 14.77 -18.54 -1.06
C TYR A 145 14.92 -17.01 -1.18
N LEU A 146 13.91 -16.34 -1.72
CA LEU A 146 13.87 -14.89 -1.87
C LEU A 146 13.19 -14.19 -0.69
N GLY A 147 11.99 -14.64 -0.34
CA GLY A 147 11.10 -13.94 0.56
C GLY A 147 9.65 -14.36 0.41
N LYS A 148 8.75 -13.60 1.06
CA LYS A 148 7.33 -13.88 1.06
C LYS A 148 6.47 -12.68 0.71
N VAL A 149 5.39 -12.93 -0.04
CA VAL A 149 4.38 -11.92 -0.39
C VAL A 149 3.06 -12.34 0.24
N ARG A 150 2.51 -11.46 1.08
CA ARG A 150 1.23 -11.68 1.78
C ARG A 150 0.14 -10.77 1.25
N PHE A 151 -1.08 -11.26 1.18
CA PHE A 151 -2.23 -10.49 0.74
C PHE A 151 -3.55 -11.11 1.21
N PRO A 152 -4.64 -10.34 1.26
CA PRO A 152 -5.94 -10.88 1.60
C PRO A 152 -6.42 -11.94 0.60
N PHE A 153 -6.92 -13.06 1.11
CA PHE A 153 -7.42 -14.15 0.28
C PHE A 153 -8.79 -13.79 -0.32
N GLU A 154 -8.94 -14.01 -1.62
CA GLU A 154 -10.17 -13.76 -2.39
C GLU A 154 -10.42 -14.93 -3.33
N LYS A 155 -11.66 -15.12 -3.81
CA LYS A 155 -12.01 -16.23 -4.72
C LYS A 155 -11.13 -16.30 -5.98
N LYS A 156 -10.69 -15.14 -6.48
CA LYS A 156 -9.79 -15.04 -7.65
C LYS A 156 -8.40 -15.66 -7.39
N HIS A 157 -7.99 -15.81 -6.13
CA HIS A 157 -6.70 -16.36 -5.70
C HIS A 157 -6.72 -17.89 -5.56
N GLN A 158 -7.88 -18.54 -5.64
CA GLN A 158 -8.00 -20.01 -5.49
C GLN A 158 -7.23 -20.81 -6.56
N LYS A 159 -6.93 -20.19 -7.70
CA LYS A 159 -6.21 -20.84 -8.80
C LYS A 159 -4.70 -20.83 -8.62
N ILE A 160 -4.17 -20.10 -7.64
CA ILE A 160 -2.73 -20.01 -7.38
C ILE A 160 -2.23 -21.35 -6.85
N ARG A 161 -1.11 -21.84 -7.39
CA ARG A 161 -0.47 -23.12 -7.00
C ARG A 161 1.03 -22.94 -6.87
N ALA A 162 1.67 -23.81 -6.09
CA ALA A 162 3.13 -23.95 -6.08
C ALA A 162 3.65 -24.32 -7.48
N GLY A 163 4.87 -23.88 -7.81
CA GLY A 163 5.51 -24.00 -9.12
C GLY A 163 5.00 -23.00 -10.17
N MET A 164 4.10 -22.08 -9.83
CA MET A 164 3.72 -21.01 -10.75
C MET A 164 4.80 -19.92 -10.79
N VAL A 165 5.18 -19.51 -11.99
CA VAL A 165 6.07 -18.36 -12.20
C VAL A 165 5.47 -17.09 -11.60
N VAL A 166 6.30 -16.37 -10.85
CA VAL A 166 5.96 -15.12 -10.19
C VAL A 166 7.01 -14.07 -10.51
N ARG A 167 6.54 -12.87 -10.87
CA ARG A 167 7.38 -11.72 -11.19
C ARG A 167 7.16 -10.62 -10.17
N VAL A 168 8.22 -10.18 -9.50
CA VAL A 168 8.13 -9.18 -8.43
C VAL A 168 9.23 -8.15 -8.57
N LEU A 169 8.98 -6.93 -8.09
CA LEU A 169 10.04 -5.94 -7.93
C LEU A 169 10.71 -6.12 -6.56
N VAL A 170 12.01 -6.39 -6.60
CA VAL A 170 12.87 -6.55 -5.44
C VAL A 170 13.65 -5.27 -5.22
N LEU A 171 13.73 -4.84 -3.97
CA LEU A 171 14.43 -3.63 -3.56
C LEU A 171 15.51 -3.98 -2.54
N SER A 172 16.68 -3.38 -2.70
CA SER A 172 17.83 -3.63 -1.84
C SER A 172 18.58 -2.34 -1.52
N GLU A 173 19.20 -2.33 -0.35
CA GLU A 173 20.17 -1.30 0.05
C GLU A 173 21.52 -1.48 -0.66
N ARG A 174 21.78 -2.67 -1.22
CA ARG A 174 23.04 -2.99 -1.89
C ARG A 174 22.81 -3.31 -3.36
N LYS A 175 23.74 -2.88 -4.21
CA LYS A 175 23.67 -3.09 -5.67
C LYS A 175 23.85 -4.55 -6.09
N ASP A 176 24.44 -5.36 -5.21
CA ASP A 176 24.66 -6.80 -5.40
C ASP A 176 23.45 -7.65 -5.01
N PHE A 177 22.40 -7.05 -4.45
CA PHE A 177 21.20 -7.74 -3.94
C PHE A 177 21.49 -8.84 -2.92
N SER A 178 22.67 -8.84 -2.31
CA SER A 178 23.07 -9.80 -1.25
C SER A 178 22.10 -9.82 -0.07
N ARG A 179 21.42 -8.69 0.16
CA ARG A 179 20.35 -8.59 1.15
C ARG A 179 19.15 -7.89 0.54
N ILE A 180 18.03 -8.60 0.47
CA ILE A 180 16.76 -8.02 0.03
C ILE A 180 16.16 -7.20 1.17
N GLY A 181 15.85 -5.95 0.88
CA GLY A 181 15.27 -5.01 1.85
C GLY A 181 13.75 -5.07 1.84
N ALA A 182 13.14 -5.08 0.65
CA ALA A 182 11.70 -5.12 0.49
C ALA A 182 11.27 -5.76 -0.83
N LEU A 183 10.04 -6.30 -0.82
CA LEU A 183 9.32 -6.78 -2.00
C LEU A 183 8.09 -5.89 -2.22
N SER A 184 7.78 -5.60 -3.49
CA SER A 184 6.54 -4.91 -3.87
C SER A 184 5.35 -5.89 -3.97
N ASP A 185 4.30 -5.49 -4.70
CA ASP A 185 3.33 -6.42 -5.25
C ASP A 185 3.95 -7.28 -6.36
N ALA A 186 3.43 -8.51 -6.50
CA ALA A 186 3.86 -9.52 -7.44
C ALA A 186 2.81 -9.77 -8.53
N TRP A 187 3.28 -10.11 -9.71
CA TRP A 187 2.49 -10.43 -10.88
C TRP A 187 2.64 -11.91 -11.22
N LEU A 188 1.52 -12.61 -11.38
CA LEU A 188 1.46 -14.00 -11.84
C LEU A 188 1.02 -14.01 -13.31
N PRO A 189 1.94 -14.20 -14.27
CA PRO A 189 1.63 -14.07 -15.70
C PRO A 189 0.59 -15.07 -16.19
N GLN A 190 0.63 -16.32 -15.72
CA GLN A 190 -0.27 -17.40 -16.14
C GLN A 190 -1.73 -17.09 -15.81
N LEU A 191 -1.97 -16.43 -14.67
CA LEU A 191 -3.30 -16.06 -14.20
C LEU A 191 -3.67 -14.62 -14.56
N LYS A 192 -2.74 -13.83 -15.12
CA LYS A 192 -2.85 -12.38 -15.33
C LYS A 192 -3.32 -11.66 -14.06
N LEU A 193 -2.78 -12.09 -12.92
CA LEU A 193 -3.24 -11.69 -11.60
C LEU A 193 -2.13 -10.92 -10.88
N TRP A 194 -2.52 -9.86 -10.19
CA TRP A 194 -1.67 -9.10 -9.29
C TRP A 194 -1.99 -9.44 -7.84
N VAL A 195 -0.95 -9.70 -7.05
CA VAL A 195 -1.05 -10.07 -5.65
C VAL A 195 -0.10 -9.25 -4.79
N GLY A 196 -0.52 -8.87 -3.59
CA GLY A 196 0.28 -8.07 -2.68
C GLY A 196 -0.59 -7.29 -1.70
N GLU A 197 0.03 -6.84 -0.62
CA GLU A 197 -0.66 -6.08 0.44
C GLU A 197 -1.16 -4.71 -0.05
N TYR A 198 -0.43 -4.11 -0.99
CA TYR A 198 -0.72 -2.78 -1.54
C TYR A 198 -0.23 -2.67 -2.98
N PRO A 199 -0.99 -2.03 -3.90
CA PRO A 199 -0.60 -1.89 -5.30
C PRO A 199 0.47 -0.81 -5.48
N TYR A 200 1.73 -1.14 -5.25
CA TYR A 200 2.84 -0.20 -5.37
C TYR A 200 3.17 0.12 -6.82
N LEU A 201 3.11 -0.90 -7.69
CA LEU A 201 3.55 -0.80 -9.07
C LEU A 201 2.46 -0.22 -9.99
N LEU A 202 2.91 0.60 -10.94
CA LEU A 202 2.15 0.88 -12.15
C LEU A 202 2.11 -0.38 -13.02
N ARG A 203 1.06 -1.16 -12.84
CA ARG A 203 0.88 -2.49 -13.46
C ARG A 203 1.21 -2.54 -14.95
N PRO A 204 0.69 -1.62 -15.81
CA PRO A 204 0.99 -1.68 -17.24
C PRO A 204 2.47 -1.45 -17.55
N ALA A 205 3.11 -0.52 -16.83
CA ALA A 205 4.53 -0.22 -17.01
C ALA A 205 5.43 -1.39 -16.59
N PHE A 206 5.07 -2.08 -15.51
CA PHE A 206 5.80 -3.27 -15.05
C PHE A 206 5.61 -4.47 -15.98
N GLU A 207 4.39 -4.73 -16.44
CA GLU A 207 4.09 -5.80 -17.40
C GLU A 207 4.88 -5.58 -18.70
N GLU A 208 4.89 -4.37 -19.23
CA GLU A 208 5.67 -4.01 -20.43
C GLU A 208 7.17 -4.22 -20.21
N LEU A 209 7.69 -3.83 -19.05
CA LEU A 209 9.10 -4.02 -18.71
C LEU A 209 9.48 -5.50 -18.63
N CYS A 210 8.62 -6.33 -18.03
CA CYS A 210 8.81 -7.77 -17.96
C CYS A 210 8.82 -8.39 -19.36
N LEU A 211 7.87 -8.02 -20.23
CA LEU A 211 7.80 -8.53 -21.60
C LEU A 211 9.03 -8.17 -22.45
N LYS A 212 9.69 -7.04 -22.15
CA LYS A 212 10.89 -6.60 -22.87
C LYS A 212 12.19 -7.27 -22.40
N ARG A 213 12.27 -7.70 -21.14
CA ARG A 213 13.52 -8.16 -20.51
C ARG A 213 13.57 -9.64 -20.18
N LEU A 214 12.41 -10.28 -20.03
CA LEU A 214 12.26 -11.69 -19.67
C LEU A 214 11.76 -12.52 -20.87
N ARG A 215 12.19 -12.13 -22.08
CA ARG A 215 11.81 -12.76 -23.35
C ARG A 215 12.97 -13.52 -23.95
#